data_AF-A0A821RVX6-F1
#
_entry.id   AF-A0A821RVX6-F1
#
_cell.length_a   1.000
_cell.length_b   1.000
_cell.length_c   1.000
_cell.angle_alpha   90.00
_cell.angle_beta   90.00
_cell.angle_gamma   90.00
#
_symmetry.space_group_name_H-M   'P 1'
#
loop_
_entity.id
_entity.type
_entity.pdbx_description
1 polymer ?
#
loop_
_entity_poly.entity_id
_entity_poly.type
_entity_poly.pdbx_seq_one_letter_code
_entity_poly.pdbx_strand_id
1 'polypeptide(L)'
;LYNSTKFVEEYSAKSAYSLKDLSPQEWNNFVLRLENDIDGETMGLVYEFFMKSSTTGNACDRICRMTLINCNLKTARAQDTTFCSEII
;
A
#
# COMPACT_ATOMS: atom_id res chain seq x y z
N LEU A 1 -27.15 -27.05 5.16
CA LEU A 1 -26.45 -25.98 5.91
C LEU A 1 -25.61 -25.20 4.89
N TYR A 2 -25.96 -23.93 4.67
CA TYR A 2 -25.49 -23.12 3.53
C TYR A 2 -23.97 -22.93 3.54
N ASN A 3 -23.28 -23.52 2.55
CA ASN A 3 -21.87 -23.32 2.26
C ASN A 3 -21.74 -22.20 1.20
N SER A 4 -22.15 -20.99 1.56
CA SER A 4 -22.21 -19.85 0.63
C SER A 4 -21.10 -18.84 0.92
N THR A 5 -20.41 -18.38 -0.13
CA THR A 5 -19.44 -17.28 -0.06
C THR A 5 -20.06 -16.05 0.60
N LYS A 6 -19.38 -15.52 1.62
CA LYS A 6 -19.75 -14.26 2.28
C LYS A 6 -18.74 -13.19 1.89
N PHE A 7 -19.25 -12.08 1.36
CA PHE A 7 -18.47 -10.88 1.13
C PHE A 7 -18.56 -10.01 2.38
N VAL A 8 -17.40 -9.58 2.89
CA VAL A 8 -17.28 -8.71 4.06
C VAL A 8 -16.47 -7.48 3.68
N GLU A 9 -16.74 -6.36 4.33
CA GLU A 9 -15.89 -5.18 4.21
C GLU A 9 -14.52 -5.50 4.80
N GLU A 10 -13.46 -5.28 4.01
CA GLU A 10 -12.09 -5.46 4.47
C GLU A 10 -11.62 -4.21 5.23
N TYR A 11 -11.71 -3.04 4.59
CA TYR A 11 -11.36 -1.78 5.21
C TYR A 11 -11.97 -0.57 4.49
N SER A 12 -12.02 0.55 5.21
CA SER A 12 -12.26 1.88 4.65
C SER A 12 -10.95 2.66 4.61
N ALA A 13 -10.50 3.07 3.42
CA ALA A 13 -9.21 3.75 3.24
C ALA A 13 -9.05 5.00 4.10
N LYS A 14 -10.12 5.80 4.25
CA LYS A 14 -10.09 6.99 5.11
C LYS A 14 -9.83 6.64 6.57
N SER A 15 -10.49 5.60 7.08
CA SER A 15 -10.33 5.18 8.47
C SER A 15 -8.99 4.48 8.70
N ALA A 16 -8.62 3.56 7.81
CA ALA A 16 -7.42 2.75 7.94
C ALA A 16 -6.14 3.58 7.85
N TYR A 17 -6.10 4.53 6.91
CA TYR A 17 -4.91 5.35 6.66
C TYR A 17 -5.02 6.75 7.24
N SER A 18 -6.06 7.02 8.04
CA SER A 18 -6.32 8.33 8.65
C SER A 18 -6.26 9.47 7.62
N LEU A 19 -6.94 9.30 6.47
CA LEU A 19 -7.01 10.30 5.41
C LEU A 19 -8.16 11.26 5.66
N LYS A 20 -7.91 12.57 5.53
CA LYS A 20 -8.96 13.59 5.64
C LYS A 20 -10.01 13.44 4.55
N ASP A 21 -9.53 13.21 3.33
CA ASP A 21 -10.31 12.96 2.13
C ASP A 21 -9.57 11.98 1.20
N LEU A 22 -10.08 11.78 -0.01
CA LEU A 22 -9.51 10.88 -1.02
C LEU A 22 -8.90 11.67 -2.19
N SER A 23 -8.54 12.93 -1.98
CA SER A 23 -7.91 13.75 -3.00
C SER A 23 -6.51 13.23 -3.35
N PRO A 24 -6.01 13.50 -4.58
CA PRO A 24 -4.65 13.13 -4.95
C PRO A 24 -3.58 13.69 -4.01
N GLN A 25 -3.81 14.89 -3.47
CA GLN A 25 -2.90 15.51 -2.51
C GLN A 25 -2.80 14.69 -1.22
N GLU A 26 -3.93 14.21 -0.71
CA GLU A 26 -3.94 13.44 0.54
C GLU A 26 -3.33 12.05 0.35
N TRP A 27 -3.53 11.43 -0.82
CA TRP A 27 -2.80 10.22 -1.20
C TRP A 27 -1.30 10.45 -1.31
N ASN A 28 -0.86 11.55 -1.94
CA ASN A 28 0.55 11.90 -2.00
C ASN A 28 1.14 12.10 -0.59
N ASN A 29 0.44 12.81 0.29
CA ASN A 29 0.88 12.98 1.69
C ASN A 29 1.00 11.62 2.39
N PHE A 30 0.06 10.72 2.17
CA PHE A 30 0.10 9.37 2.73
C PHE A 30 1.31 8.58 2.23
N VAL A 31 1.59 8.60 0.94
CA VAL A 31 2.75 7.93 0.35
C VAL A 31 4.06 8.45 0.97
N LEU A 32 4.20 9.77 1.16
CA LEU A 32 5.35 10.35 1.87
C LEU A 32 5.45 9.88 3.33
N ARG A 33 4.33 9.64 4.02
CA ARG A 33 4.35 9.05 5.37
C ARG A 33 4.85 7.60 5.33
N LEU A 34 4.44 6.81 4.34
CA LEU A 34 4.89 5.43 4.19
C LEU A 34 6.40 5.31 3.96
N GLU A 35 7.01 6.25 3.23
CA GLU A 35 8.47 6.28 3.06
C GLU A 35 9.22 6.44 4.38
N ASN A 36 8.65 7.21 5.31
CA ASN A 36 9.21 7.40 6.65
C ASN A 36 8.87 6.25 7.62
N ASP A 37 7.92 5.38 7.25
CA ASP A 37 7.43 4.24 8.05
C ASP A 37 7.65 2.90 7.32
N ILE A 38 8.71 2.81 6.51
CA ILE A 38 8.94 1.70 5.57
C ILE A 38 8.98 0.32 6.24
N ASP A 39 9.43 0.27 7.50
CA ASP A 39 9.54 -0.95 8.32
C ASP A 39 8.53 -0.97 9.48
N GLY A 40 7.57 -0.03 9.50
CA GLY A 40 6.61 0.12 10.59
C GLY A 40 5.20 -0.38 10.28
N GLU A 41 4.30 -0.10 11.22
CA GLU A 41 2.96 -0.67 11.26
C GLU A 41 2.07 -0.20 10.11
N THR A 42 2.20 1.07 9.69
CA THR A 42 1.39 1.61 8.60
C THR A 42 1.71 0.91 7.29
N MET A 43 2.99 0.66 7.04
CA MET A 43 3.42 -0.06 5.84
C MET A 43 3.02 -1.54 5.90
N GLY A 44 3.07 -2.15 7.09
CA GLY A 44 2.54 -3.50 7.31
C GLY A 44 1.06 -3.61 6.94
N LEU A 45 0.23 -2.68 7.41
CA LEU A 45 -1.20 -2.61 7.09
C LEU A 45 -1.45 -2.39 5.60
N VAL A 46 -0.70 -1.50 4.95
CA VAL A 46 -0.80 -1.29 3.49
C VAL A 46 -0.50 -2.58 2.73
N TYR A 47 0.54 -3.30 3.14
CA TYR A 47 0.90 -4.55 2.48
C TYR A 47 -0.16 -5.64 2.71
N GLU A 48 -0.72 -5.74 3.91
CA GLU A 48 -1.82 -6.66 4.22
C GLU A 48 -3.03 -6.40 3.33
N PHE A 49 -3.48 -5.15 3.22
CA PHE A 49 -4.60 -4.78 2.35
C PHE A 49 -4.26 -4.91 0.86
N PHE A 50 -3.00 -4.70 0.46
CA PHE A 50 -2.55 -4.97 -0.91
C PHE A 50 -2.70 -6.45 -1.27
N MET A 51 -2.41 -7.35 -0.31
CA MET A 51 -2.56 -8.80 -0.44
C MET A 51 -3.98 -9.30 -0.12
N LYS A 52 -4.95 -8.40 0.09
CA LYS A 52 -6.33 -8.72 0.45
C LYS A 52 -6.44 -9.58 1.71
N SER A 53 -5.62 -9.26 2.71
CA SER A 53 -5.51 -10.00 3.98
C SER A 53 -5.17 -11.48 3.81
N SER A 54 -4.50 -11.83 2.70
CA SER A 54 -4.11 -13.21 2.42
C SER A 54 -2.94 -13.64 3.30
N THR A 55 -3.12 -14.73 4.04
CA THR A 55 -2.07 -15.32 4.90
C THR A 55 -1.01 -16.10 4.13
N THR A 56 -1.13 -16.20 2.80
CA THR A 56 -0.23 -16.97 1.93
C THR A 56 0.85 -16.14 1.25
N GLY A 57 0.90 -14.83 1.52
CA GLY A 57 1.93 -13.95 0.98
C GLY A 57 3.31 -14.20 1.62
N ASN A 58 4.36 -14.22 0.81
CA ASN A 58 5.72 -14.12 1.31
C ASN A 58 5.89 -12.78 2.04
N ALA A 59 6.68 -12.76 3.13
CA ALA A 59 7.01 -11.51 3.80
C ALA A 59 7.72 -10.57 2.80
N CYS A 60 7.09 -9.43 2.49
CA CYS A 60 7.68 -8.39 1.65
C CYS A 60 8.80 -7.72 2.44
N ASP A 61 10.04 -7.94 2.01
CA ASP A 61 11.22 -7.31 2.61
C ASP A 61 11.27 -5.80 2.31
N ARG A 62 12.30 -5.13 2.85
CA ARG A 62 12.45 -3.68 2.69
C ARG A 62 12.54 -3.25 1.22
N ILE A 63 13.19 -4.06 0.36
CA ILE A 63 13.32 -3.78 -1.08
C ILE A 63 11.96 -3.87 -1.77
N CYS A 64 11.18 -4.90 -1.45
CA CYS A 64 9.82 -5.07 -1.94
C CYS A 64 8.92 -3.89 -1.51
N ARG A 65 9.01 -3.46 -0.25
CA ARG A 65 8.25 -2.31 0.28
C ARG A 65 8.62 -1.00 -0.41
N MET A 66 9.91 -0.76 -0.62
CA MET A 66 10.39 0.40 -1.37
C MET A 66 9.92 0.37 -2.82
N THR A 67 9.95 -0.80 -3.46
CA THR A 67 9.44 -0.98 -4.82
C THR A 67 7.95 -0.66 -4.90
N LEU A 68 7.16 -1.13 -3.93
CA LEU A 68 5.73 -0.81 -3.89
C LEU A 68 5.49 0.69 -3.84
N ILE A 69 6.13 1.40 -2.92
CA ILE A 69 5.92 2.84 -2.75
C ILE A 69 6.44 3.64 -3.95
N ASN A 70 7.73 3.46 -4.27
CA ASN A 70 8.44 4.32 -5.20
C ASN A 70 8.12 4.03 -6.66
N CYS A 71 7.80 2.78 -7.01
CA CYS A 71 7.47 2.42 -8.38
C CYS A 71 5.99 2.25 -8.65
N ASN A 72 5.24 1.62 -7.74
CA ASN A 72 3.84 1.29 -8.05
C ASN A 72 2.88 2.41 -7.62
N LEU A 73 3.17 3.12 -6.53
CA LEU A 73 2.27 4.17 -6.01
C LEU A 73 2.60 5.56 -6.54
N LYS A 74 3.87 5.89 -6.76
CA LYS A 74 4.28 7.22 -7.25
C LYS A 74 4.23 7.37 -8.78
N THR A 75 4.34 6.28 -9.53
CA THR A 75 4.42 6.32 -10.99
C THR A 75 3.07 5.97 -11.62
N ALA A 76 2.41 6.96 -12.20
CA ALA A 76 1.22 6.75 -13.04
C ALA A 76 1.57 6.59 -14.54
N ARG A 77 2.75 7.06 -14.96
CA ARG A 77 3.20 7.05 -16.36
C ARG A 77 4.02 5.80 -16.64
N ALA A 78 3.58 5.01 -17.62
CA ALA A 78 4.36 3.85 -18.06
C ALA A 78 5.77 4.26 -18.52
N GLN A 79 6.77 3.44 -18.18
CA GLN A 79 8.20 3.65 -18.50
C GLN A 79 8.86 4.87 -17.84
N ASP A 80 8.18 5.55 -16.92
CA ASP A 80 8.79 6.60 -16.11
C ASP A 80 9.50 5.97 -14.91
N THR A 81 10.84 6.03 -14.93
CA THR A 81 11.69 5.44 -13.88
C THR A 81 12.21 6.47 -12.89
N THR A 82 11.77 7.74 -12.99
CA THR A 82 12.30 8.83 -12.16
C THR A 82 12.20 8.55 -10.66
N PHE A 83 11.09 7.97 -10.20
CA PHE A 83 10.91 7.63 -8.78
C PHE A 83 11.47 6.24 -8.42
N CYS A 84 11.71 5.38 -9.40
CA CYS A 84 12.18 4.00 -9.19
C CYS A 84 13.69 3.87 -9.01
N SER A 85 14.47 4.86 -9.45
CA SER A 85 15.93 4.78 -9.49
C SER A 85 16.61 4.77 -8.12
N GLU A 86 15.90 5.09 -7.05
CA GLU A 86 16.43 5.13 -5.67
C GLU A 86 16.41 3.76 -4.95
N ILE A 87 16.04 2.68 -5.65
CA ILE A 87 15.93 1.32 -5.08
C ILE A 87 17.23 0.50 -5.25
N ILE A 88 18.30 1.09 -5.82
CA ILE A 88 19.60 0.43 -6.09
C ILE A 88 20.51 0.45 -4.85
#